data_AF-A0A1H0Z078-F1
#
_entry.id   AF-A0A1H0Z078-F1
#
_cell.length_a   1.000
_cell.length_b   1.000
_cell.length_c   1.000
_cell.angle_alpha   90.00
_cell.angle_beta   90.00
_cell.angle_gamma   90.00
#
_symmetry.space_group_name_H-M   'P 1'
#
loop_
_entity.id
_entity.type
_entity.pdbx_description
1 polymer ?
#
loop_
_entity_poly.entity_id
_entity_poly.type
_entity_poly.pdbx_seq_one_letter_code
_entity_poly.pdbx_strand_id
1 'polypeptide(L)'
;MTSQQLQLILGMAIVTFIPRVLPMLVLSNRSVPDKISKWMSFIPVSIFAALIFSDIFFWEGQFNVDPINNIKLIPSVIVFFVAYKTKSLLWSMVLGISAITLMVYMF
;
A
#
# COMPACT_ATOMS: atom_id res chain seq x y z
N MET A 1 -1.43 -19.19 28.94
CA MET A 1 -0.62 -18.72 27.79
C MET A 1 0.33 -19.83 27.43
N THR A 2 0.21 -20.40 26.24
CA THR A 2 0.89 -21.65 25.85
C THR A 2 2.36 -21.38 25.52
N SER A 3 3.27 -22.31 25.87
CA SER A 3 4.73 -22.15 25.66
C SER A 3 5.11 -21.86 24.20
N GLN A 4 4.28 -22.24 23.25
CA GLN A 4 4.43 -21.95 21.81
C GLN A 4 4.28 -20.45 21.49
N GLN A 5 3.40 -19.72 22.19
CA GLN A 5 3.23 -18.28 22.00
C GLN A 5 4.49 -17.52 22.43
N LEU A 6 5.13 -17.97 23.52
CA LEU A 6 6.34 -17.34 24.05
C LEU A 6 7.55 -17.56 23.13
N GLN A 7 7.67 -18.75 22.53
CA GLN A 7 8.67 -19.03 21.49
C GLN A 7 8.44 -18.21 20.22
N LEU A 8 7.19 -18.05 19.78
CA LEU A 8 6.85 -17.20 18.63
C LEU A 8 7.17 -15.73 18.89
N ILE A 9 6.82 -15.20 20.06
CA ILE A 9 7.13 -13.81 20.43
C ILE A 9 8.65 -13.59 20.47
N LEU A 10 9.41 -14.50 21.09
CA LEU A 10 10.88 -14.42 21.11
C LEU A 10 11.47 -14.54 19.70
N GLY A 11 10.97 -15.46 18.87
CA GLY A 11 11.41 -15.60 17.49
C GLY A 11 11.13 -14.36 16.65
N MET A 12 9.91 -13.81 16.73
CA MET A 12 9.54 -12.57 16.04
C MET A 12 10.33 -11.37 16.55
N ALA A 13 10.60 -11.30 17.86
CA ALA A 13 11.42 -10.25 18.45
C ALA A 13 12.82 -10.29 17.84
N ILE A 14 13.49 -11.44 17.84
CA ILE A 14 14.84 -11.61 17.26
C ILE A 14 14.85 -11.22 15.78
N VAL A 15 13.93 -11.78 14.98
CA VAL A 15 13.88 -11.55 13.52
C VAL A 15 13.50 -10.11 13.17
N THR A 16 12.79 -9.39 14.03
CA THR A 16 12.47 -7.97 13.82
C THR A 16 13.60 -7.05 14.30
N PHE A 17 14.24 -7.39 15.42
CA PHE A 17 15.31 -6.57 16.00
C PHE A 17 16.57 -6.60 15.14
N ILE A 18 16.96 -7.76 14.62
CA ILE A 18 18.16 -7.92 13.78
C ILE A 18 18.14 -6.95 12.59
N PRO A 19 17.18 -6.99 11.66
CA PRO A 19 17.17 -6.11 10.49
C PRO A 19 16.89 -4.64 10.83
N ARG A 20 16.50 -4.30 12.07
CA ARG A 20 16.24 -2.91 12.48
C ARG A 20 17.46 -2.29 13.17
N VAL A 21 18.08 -3.03 14.09
CA VAL A 21 19.26 -2.61 14.86
C VAL A 21 20.53 -2.75 14.06
N LEU A 22 20.66 -3.75 13.20
CA LEU A 22 21.85 -3.97 12.39
C LEU A 22 22.10 -2.80 11.42
N PRO A 23 21.11 -2.28 10.64
CA PRO A 23 21.30 -1.05 9.89
C PRO A 23 21.49 0.17 10.79
N MET A 24 20.76 0.30 11.92
CA MET A 24 20.96 1.42 12.83
C MET A 24 22.40 1.48 13.38
N LEU A 25 22.99 0.35 13.77
CA LEU A 25 24.36 0.29 14.29
C LEU A 25 25.41 0.48 13.18
N VAL A 26 25.21 -0.12 12.01
CA VAL A 26 26.12 0.04 10.86
C VAL A 26 26.09 1.47 10.31
N LEU A 27 24.94 2.13 10.33
CA LEU A 27 24.75 3.51 9.86
C LEU A 27 25.00 4.57 10.94
N SER A 28 25.13 4.20 12.23
CA SER A 28 25.38 5.14 13.33
C SER A 28 26.69 5.93 13.15
N ASN A 29 27.68 5.36 12.45
CA ASN A 29 28.99 5.99 12.19
C ASN A 29 29.24 6.36 10.72
N ARG A 30 28.26 6.20 9.82
CA ARG A 30 28.36 6.63 8.42
C ARG A 30 27.14 7.44 8.04
N SER A 31 27.35 8.69 7.62
CA SER A 31 26.34 9.44 6.90
C SER A 31 25.84 8.58 5.73
N VAL A 32 24.56 8.19 5.77
CA VAL A 32 23.90 7.56 4.63
C VAL A 32 24.12 8.51 3.45
N PRO A 33 24.71 8.07 2.33
CA PRO A 33 24.92 8.93 1.18
C PRO A 33 23.59 9.58 0.76
N ASP A 34 23.59 10.89 0.51
CA ASP A 34 22.37 11.65 0.20
C ASP A 34 21.55 11.01 -0.94
N LYS A 35 22.24 10.37 -1.89
CA LYS A 35 21.63 9.62 -3.00
C LYS A 35 20.80 8.42 -2.53
N ILE A 36 21.27 7.67 -1.53
CA ILE A 36 20.57 6.49 -0.98
C ILE A 36 19.40 6.94 -0.11
N SER A 37 19.59 7.96 0.73
CA SER A 37 18.51 8.56 1.53
C SER A 37 17.35 9.05 0.65
N LYS A 38 17.68 9.77 -0.43
CA LYS A 38 16.69 10.20 -1.43
C LYS A 38 16.01 9.03 -2.13
N TRP A 39 16.74 7.97 -2.50
CA TRP A 39 16.13 6.77 -3.07
C TRP A 39 15.17 6.06 -2.10
N MET A 40 15.55 5.94 -0.83
CA MET A 40 14.69 5.36 0.22
C MET A 40 13.39 6.13 0.40
N SER A 41 13.40 7.47 0.22
CA SER A 41 12.18 8.28 0.29
C SER A 41 11.15 7.97 -0.81
N PHE A 42 11.58 7.38 -1.94
CA PHE A 42 10.69 6.97 -3.03
C PHE A 42 10.11 5.56 -2.86
N ILE A 43 10.69 4.74 -1.97
CA ILE A 43 10.24 3.37 -1.74
C ILE A 43 8.75 3.33 -1.32
N PRO A 44 8.30 4.11 -0.32
CA PRO A 44 6.90 4.07 0.10
C PRO A 44 5.94 4.44 -1.03
N VAL A 45 6.21 5.53 -1.75
CA VAL A 45 5.35 6.02 -2.82
C VAL A 45 5.27 5.01 -3.97
N SER A 46 6.39 4.38 -4.32
CA SER A 46 6.44 3.37 -5.38
C SER A 46 5.66 2.11 -5.01
N ILE A 47 5.78 1.66 -3.75
CA ILE A 47 5.03 0.51 -3.24
C ILE A 47 3.53 0.81 -3.24
N PHE A 48 3.10 1.97 -2.72
CA PHE A 48 1.68 2.35 -2.75
C PHE A 48 1.15 2.43 -4.19
N ALA A 49 1.89 3.02 -5.12
CA ALA A 49 1.50 3.07 -6.52
C ALA A 49 1.34 1.66 -7.13
N ALA A 50 2.28 0.76 -6.87
CA ALA A 50 2.22 -0.62 -7.36
C ALA A 50 1.09 -1.44 -6.72
N LEU A 51 0.81 -1.23 -5.43
CA LEU A 51 -0.30 -1.85 -4.72
C LEU A 51 -1.65 -1.39 -5.27
N ILE A 52 -1.83 -0.08 -5.44
CA ILE A 52 -3.06 0.51 -6.01
C ILE A 52 -3.25 0.04 -7.46
N PHE A 53 -2.19 0.06 -8.26
CA PHE A 53 -2.24 -0.43 -9.63
C PHE A 53 -2.65 -1.90 -9.69
N SER A 54 -2.01 -2.75 -8.88
CA SER A 54 -2.34 -4.17 -8.85
C SER A 54 -3.77 -4.42 -8.38
N ASP A 55 -4.24 -3.71 -7.34
CA ASP A 55 -5.60 -3.85 -6.81
C ASP A 55 -6.70 -3.44 -7.80
N ILE A 56 -6.42 -2.44 -8.65
CA ILE A 56 -7.36 -1.96 -9.67
C ILE A 56 -7.33 -2.86 -10.92
N PHE A 57 -6.16 -3.23 -11.42
CA PHE A 57 -6.02 -3.89 -12.73
C PHE A 57 -6.05 -5.42 -12.69
N PHE A 58 -5.70 -6.04 -11.57
CA PHE A 58 -5.80 -7.48 -11.39
C PHE A 58 -7.09 -7.83 -10.64
N TRP A 59 -8.08 -8.31 -11.38
CA TRP A 59 -9.34 -8.82 -10.85
C TRP A 59 -9.38 -10.34 -11.03
N GLU A 60 -9.68 -11.08 -9.96
CA GLU A 60 -9.76 -12.56 -9.97
C GLU A 60 -8.51 -13.28 -10.56
N GLY A 61 -7.33 -12.69 -10.37
CA GLY A 61 -6.06 -13.27 -10.84
C GLY A 61 -5.81 -13.12 -12.34
N GLN A 62 -6.68 -12.42 -13.07
CA GLN A 62 -6.52 -12.08 -14.48
C GLN A 62 -6.28 -10.57 -14.63
N PHE A 63 -5.44 -10.19 -15.59
CA PHE A 63 -5.30 -8.79 -15.97
C PHE A 63 -6.53 -8.38 -16.77
N ASN A 64 -7.42 -7.60 -16.16
CA ASN A 64 -8.71 -7.26 -16.75
C ASN A 64 -8.85 -5.75 -16.87
N VAL A 65 -8.65 -5.26 -18.09
CA VAL A 65 -8.76 -3.83 -18.46
C VAL A 65 -10.16 -3.45 -18.94
N ASP A 66 -11.06 -4.43 -19.06
CA ASP A 66 -12.42 -4.16 -19.52
C ASP A 66 -13.22 -3.45 -18.41
N PRO A 67 -13.67 -2.20 -18.63
CA PRO A 67 -14.40 -1.43 -17.61
C PRO A 67 -15.74 -2.04 -17.19
N ILE A 68 -16.24 -3.00 -17.97
CA ILE A 68 -17.51 -3.69 -17.75
C ILE A 68 -17.32 -4.93 -16.86
N ASN A 69 -16.22 -5.65 -17.03
CA ASN A 69 -15.92 -6.84 -16.24
C ASN A 69 -15.22 -6.50 -14.91
N ASN A 70 -14.43 -5.42 -14.90
CA ASN A 70 -13.70 -4.99 -13.73
C ASN A 70 -14.40 -3.81 -13.05
N ILE A 71 -15.14 -4.13 -12.00
CA ILE A 71 -15.97 -3.20 -11.23
C ILE A 71 -15.17 -2.12 -10.49
N LYS A 72 -13.85 -2.28 -10.34
CA LYS A 72 -12.97 -1.32 -9.66
C LYS A 72 -12.44 -0.23 -10.58
N LEU A 73 -12.43 -0.45 -11.89
CA LEU A 73 -11.82 0.47 -12.86
C LEU A 73 -12.51 1.84 -12.89
N ILE A 74 -13.84 1.87 -13.07
CA ILE A 74 -14.60 3.13 -13.14
C ILE A 74 -14.54 3.92 -11.81
N PRO A 75 -14.79 3.31 -10.63
CA PRO A 75 -14.65 4.00 -9.35
C PRO A 75 -13.24 4.56 -9.13
N SER A 76 -12.18 3.85 -9.54
CA SER A 76 -10.81 4.33 -9.38
C SER A 76 -10.52 5.62 -10.14
N VAL A 77 -11.06 5.76 -11.37
CA VAL A 77 -10.90 6.98 -12.19
C VAL A 77 -11.64 8.15 -11.55
N ILE A 78 -12.85 7.91 -11.04
CA ILE A 78 -13.65 8.92 -10.32
C ILE A 78 -12.90 9.40 -9.08
N VAL A 79 -12.39 8.47 -8.26
CA VAL A 79 -11.64 8.79 -7.04
C VAL A 79 -10.36 9.55 -7.37
N PHE A 80 -9.65 9.18 -8.43
CA PHE A 80 -8.45 9.89 -8.87
C PHE A 80 -8.74 11.35 -9.19
N PHE A 81 -9.82 11.61 -9.94
CA PHE A 81 -10.23 12.98 -10.29
C PHE A 81 -10.62 13.81 -9.06
N VAL A 82 -11.37 13.20 -8.14
CA VAL A 82 -11.79 13.83 -6.88
C VAL A 82 -10.59 14.12 -5.97
N ALA A 83 -9.68 13.16 -5.83
CA ALA A 83 -8.47 13.30 -5.01
C ALA A 83 -7.59 14.44 -5.53
N TYR A 84 -7.44 14.55 -6.86
CA TYR A 84 -6.68 15.62 -7.50
C TYR A 84 -7.29 17.01 -7.21
N LYS A 85 -8.62 17.14 -7.29
CA LYS A 85 -9.31 18.42 -7.11
C LYS A 85 -9.45 18.82 -5.63
N THR A 86 -9.88 17.91 -4.78
CA THR A 86 -10.26 18.23 -3.39
C THR A 86 -9.06 18.22 -2.44
N LYS A 87 -7.96 17.53 -2.81
CA LYS A 87 -6.75 17.34 -1.97
C LYS A 87 -7.05 16.84 -0.54
N SER A 88 -8.23 16.26 -0.33
CA SER A 88 -8.74 15.82 0.96
C SER A 88 -9.03 14.33 0.92
N LEU A 89 -8.38 13.60 1.83
CA LEU A 89 -8.51 12.15 1.94
C LEU A 89 -9.95 11.71 2.26
N LEU A 90 -10.68 12.50 3.07
CA LEU A 90 -12.05 12.19 3.45
C LEU A 90 -12.99 12.19 2.24
N TRP A 91 -12.92 13.23 1.41
CA TRP A 91 -13.77 13.33 0.22
C TRP A 91 -13.47 12.24 -0.81
N SER A 92 -12.19 11.90 -1.03
CA SER A 92 -11.83 10.78 -1.91
C SER A 92 -12.33 9.44 -1.39
N MET A 93 -12.29 9.22 -0.06
CA MET A 93 -12.75 7.97 0.55
C MET A 93 -14.27 7.83 0.45
N VAL A 94 -15.03 8.87 0.82
CA VAL A 94 -16.50 8.85 0.76
C VAL A 94 -16.98 8.62 -0.67
N LEU A 95 -16.42 9.36 -1.64
CA LEU A 95 -16.79 9.21 -3.04
C LEU A 95 -16.37 7.84 -3.60
N GLY A 96 -15.21 7.32 -3.23
CA GLY A 96 -14.76 6.00 -3.65
C GLY A 96 -15.63 4.87 -3.14
N ILE A 97 -15.96 4.87 -1.85
CA ILE A 97 -16.88 3.89 -1.26
C ILE A 97 -18.24 3.98 -1.95
N SER A 98 -18.78 5.20 -2.12
CA SER A 98 -20.07 5.39 -2.78
C SER A 98 -20.08 4.89 -4.23
N ALA A 99 -19.00 5.13 -4.98
CA ALA A 99 -18.89 4.72 -6.39
C ALA A 99 -18.78 3.19 -6.52
N ILE A 100 -17.97 2.54 -5.68
CA ILE A 100 -17.86 1.08 -5.65
C ILE A 100 -19.21 0.45 -5.26
N THR A 101 -19.84 0.93 -4.18
CA THR A 101 -21.14 0.41 -3.73
C THR A 101 -22.21 0.56 -4.81
N LEU A 102 -22.25 1.69 -5.51
CA LEU A 102 -23.21 1.91 -6.59
C LEU A 102 -22.97 0.96 -7.76
N MET A 103 -21.71 0.71 -8.13
CA MET A 103 -21.38 -0.21 -9.20
C MET A 103 -21.71 -1.67 -8.85
N VAL A 104 -21.37 -2.11 -7.62
CA VAL A 104 -21.71 -3.44 -7.10
C VAL A 104 -23.21 -3.67 -7.01
N TYR A 105 -24.01 -2.61 -6.87
CA TYR A 105 -25.47 -2.74 -6.88
C TYR A 105 -26.06 -2.83 -8.30
N MET A 106 -25.37 -2.29 -9.31
CA MET A 106 -25.84 -2.27 -10.70
C MET A 106 -25.50 -3.54 -11.49
N PHE A 107 -24.54 -4.35 -11.02
CA PHE A 107 -24.07 -5.61 -11.63
C PHE A 107 -24.26 -6.77 -10.66
#